data_AF-A0A3N5U9X1-F1
#
_entry.id   AF-A0A3N5U9X1-F1
#
_cell.length_a   1.000
_cell.length_b   1.000
_cell.length_c   1.000
_cell.angle_alpha   90.00
_cell.angle_beta   90.00
_cell.angle_gamma   90.00
#
_symmetry.space_group_name_H-M   'P 1'
#
loop_
_entity.id
_entity.type
_entity.pdbx_description
1 polymer ?
#
loop_
_entity_poly.entity_id
_entity_poly.type
_entity_poly.pdbx_seq_one_letter_code
_entity_poly.pdbx_strand_id
1 'polypeptide(L)' 'MTERVIIFDTTLRDGEQSPGASMNVAEKVRLAIQL' A
#
# COMPACT_ATOMS: atom_id res chain seq x y z
N MET A 1 27.18 -1.00 14.97
CA MET A 1 25.84 -0.41 15.08
C MET A 1 24.98 -1.08 14.03
N THR A 2 23.78 -1.55 14.39
CA THR A 2 22.83 -2.10 13.41
C THR A 2 22.11 -0.94 12.75
N GLU A 3 22.37 -0.73 11.46
CA GLU A 3 21.62 0.21 10.62
C GLU A 3 20.14 -0.19 10.62
N ARG A 4 19.26 0.73 11.02
CA ARG A 4 17.81 0.49 11.08
C ARG A 4 17.16 1.04 9.81
N VAL A 5 16.53 0.19 9.03
CA VAL A 5 15.77 0.59 7.83
C VAL A 5 14.33 0.88 8.22
N ILE A 6 13.81 2.05 7.82
CA ILE A 6 12.41 2.43 8.01
C ILE A 6 11.71 2.28 6.66
N ILE A 7 10.62 1.52 6.64
CA ILE A 7 9.79 1.32 5.45
C ILE A 7 8.49 2.08 5.65
N PHE A 8 8.18 2.98 4.71
CA PHE A 8 6.88 3.63 4.61
C PHE A 8 6.09 2.95 3.51
N ASP A 9 5.02 2.28 3.89
CA ASP A 9 4.13 1.60 2.94
C ASP A 9 3.21 2.62 2.26
N THR A 10 3.41 2.83 0.96
CA THR A 10 2.58 3.72 0.12
C THR A 10 1.61 2.94 -0.77
N THR A 11 1.45 1.62 -0.57
CA THR A 11 0.73 0.71 -1.47
C THR A 11 -0.69 1.17 -1.74
N LEU A 12 -1.43 1.64 -0.73
CA LEU A 12 -2.81 2.11 -0.91
C LEU A 12 -2.93 3.33 -1.84
N ARG A 13 -1.91 4.19 -1.88
CA ARG A 13 -1.94 5.44 -2.65
C ARG A 13 -1.27 5.26 -4.01
N ASP A 14 -0.05 4.73 -4.03
CA ASP A 14 0.71 4.57 -5.27
C ASP A 14 0.20 3.40 -6.11
N GLY A 15 -0.30 2.34 -5.46
CA GLY A 15 -0.96 1.23 -6.12
C GLY A 15 -2.20 1.68 -6.89
N GLU A 16 -3.10 2.44 -6.24
CA GLU A 16 -4.30 2.99 -6.88
C GLU A 16 -4.00 3.86 -8.10
N GLN A 17 -2.92 4.64 -8.03
CA GLN A 17 -2.52 5.55 -9.10
C GLN A 17 -1.77 4.86 -10.24
N SER A 18 -1.40 3.59 -10.08
CA SER A 18 -0.69 2.83 -11.10
C SER A 18 -1.65 2.39 -12.22
N PRO A 19 -1.24 2.44 -13.51
CA PRO A 19 -2.09 2.04 -14.61
C PRO A 19 -2.59 0.59 -14.47
N GLY A 20 -3.90 0.39 -14.52
CA GLY A 20 -4.52 -0.93 -14.41
C GLY A 20 -4.60 -1.50 -12.99
N ALA A 21 -4.23 -0.72 -11.96
CA ALA A 21 -4.25 -1.14 -10.56
C ALA A 21 -5.23 -0.31 -9.69
N SER A 22 -6.36 0.08 -10.28
CA SER A 22 -7.43 0.77 -9.55
C SER A 22 -8.11 -0.18 -8.57
N MET A 23 -8.39 0.34 -7.37
CA MET A 23 -9.08 -0.35 -6.30
C MET A 23 -10.34 0.42 -5.92
N ASN A 24 -11.45 -0.29 -5.81
CA ASN A 24 -12.62 0.25 -5.16
C ASN A 24 -12.41 0.35 -3.64
N VAL A 25 -13.35 1.01 -2.94
CA VAL A 25 -13.25 1.24 -1.50
C VAL A 25 -13.13 -0.07 -0.71
N ALA A 26 -13.86 -1.12 -1.11
CA ALA A 26 -13.82 -2.41 -0.40
C ALA A 26 -12.47 -3.13 -0.60
N GLU A 27 -11.88 -3.04 -1.79
CA GLU A 27 -10.55 -3.57 -2.08
C GLU A 27 -9.47 -2.86 -1.27
N LYS A 28 -9.55 -1.52 -1.15
CA LYS A 28 -8.64 -0.74 -0.29
C LYS A 28 -8.72 -1.16 1.17
N VAL A 29 -9.93 -1.30 1.72
CA VAL A 29 -10.12 -1.74 3.11
C VAL A 29 -9.61 -3.15 3.32
N ARG A 30 -9.86 -4.06 2.36
CA ARG A 30 -9.34 -5.43 2.43
C ARG A 30 -7.81 -5.45 2.45
N LEU A 31 -7.17 -4.69 1.57
CA LEU A 31 -5.71 -4.60 1.51
C LEU A 31 -5.12 -3.99 2.79
N ALA A 32 -5.73 -2.92 3.31
CA ALA A 32 -5.31 -2.25 4.53
C ALA A 32 -5.40 -3.14 5.79
N ILE A 33 -6.26 -4.18 5.78
CA ILE A 33 -6.38 -5.14 6.89
C ILE A 33 -5.37 -6.29 6.73
N GLN A 34 -4.87 -6.54 5.52
CA GLN A 34 -3.90 -7.62 5.24
C GLN A 34 -2.44 -7.20 5.39
N LEU A 35 -2.16 -5.89 5.30
CA LEU A 35 -0.85 -5.28 5.50
C LEU A 35 -0.67 -4.81 6.95
#